data_AF-A0A2P8K807-F1
#
_entry.id   AF-A0A2P8K807-F1
#
_cell.length_a   1.000
_cell.length_b   1.000
_cell.length_c   1.000
_cell.angle_alpha   90.00
_cell.angle_beta   90.00
_cell.angle_gamma   90.00
#
_symmetry.space_group_name_H-M   'P 1'
#
loop_
_entity.id
_entity.type
_entity.pdbx_description
1 polymer ?
#
loop_
_entity_poly.entity_id
_entity_poly.type
_entity_poly.pdbx_seq_one_letter_code
_entity_poly.pdbx_strand_id
1 'polypeptide(L)'
;MSEQTATRVQAAPVPTPSVFEPLIPEFLAYLRRLGLSERSIPNFPGPAKHLLVWLHAKRIDVNALDIDTVRRFFAHECHCVRPPGERYQNRLQRSRDFQSRTLQFVRFLEDSGRVSNPMALDAALERVEDFVRYLGEQGYAVGTVDHYRYSCRHFVAWLHQYRTPLAAVDEGVMARFGNHDCICPGFFTLRAERSRHCMGHVRRFVKFLAANGVILRGTMAARPAPEDSLASFREWLRRHRGIGEQTIFDHVRQIRELLAVLKADPGQYDAALIRRVVLQRVERASRTSVQRMTGSLRMYLRFLASTGACPASLVHAIPTVPRWRLATLPRYILQDDVELVIASCDLTTPRGLRDRAILLLLSRLALRAGDVAHLRLHDIDWDRALIKVSGKSKRVVALPLPQDVGDALSTYIEHARPAVDADKVFIRAIAPFQPFSDASAIGSVVRDALKRAGVRNAHLRGAHLLRHSAATHMLRSGATLEAVGAVLRHRSPETTAIYAKVDTSMLAQVVQPWIGGATCR
;
A
#
# COMPACT_ATOMS: atom_id res chain seq x y z
N MET A 1 -9.08 -0.73 72.35
CA MET A 1 -8.69 -2.12 72.07
C MET A 1 -9.72 -2.74 71.15
N SER A 2 -9.41 -2.85 69.87
CA SER A 2 -10.16 -3.69 68.92
C SER A 2 -9.21 -4.04 67.79
N GLU A 3 -8.76 -5.29 67.83
CA GLU A 3 -7.94 -5.93 66.80
C GLU A 3 -8.75 -6.02 65.50
N GLN A 4 -8.24 -5.39 64.44
CA GLN A 4 -8.64 -5.73 63.08
C GLN A 4 -7.76 -6.89 62.62
N THR A 5 -8.37 -8.07 62.60
CA THR A 5 -7.87 -9.30 62.01
C THR A 5 -7.60 -9.11 60.52
N ALA A 6 -6.33 -9.01 60.16
CA ALA A 6 -5.87 -9.12 58.78
C ALA A 6 -6.08 -10.57 58.30
N THR A 7 -7.06 -10.76 57.42
CA THR A 7 -7.30 -12.03 56.74
C THR A 7 -6.09 -12.38 55.87
N ARG A 8 -5.19 -13.19 56.42
CA ARG A 8 -4.01 -13.73 55.73
C ARG A 8 -4.49 -14.60 54.57
N VAL A 9 -4.34 -14.11 53.34
CA VAL A 9 -4.52 -14.90 52.12
C VAL A 9 -3.59 -16.11 52.21
N GLN A 10 -4.16 -17.29 52.45
CA GLN A 10 -3.41 -18.55 52.46
C GLN A 10 -2.73 -18.71 51.09
N ALA A 11 -1.39 -18.78 51.10
CA ALA A 11 -0.62 -19.11 49.92
C ALA A 11 -1.04 -20.50 49.41
N ALA A 12 -1.37 -20.60 48.12
CA ALA A 12 -1.72 -21.87 47.51
C ALA A 12 -0.57 -22.89 47.71
N PRO A 13 -0.87 -24.16 48.05
CA PRO A 13 0.15 -25.18 48.25
C PRO A 13 1.01 -25.36 47.00
N VAL A 14 2.30 -25.66 47.20
CA VAL A 14 3.26 -25.91 46.12
C VAL A 14 2.75 -27.08 45.28
N PRO A 15 2.55 -26.92 43.96
CA PRO A 15 2.06 -28.01 43.13
C PRO A 15 3.04 -29.18 43.12
N THR A 16 2.53 -30.39 43.29
CA THR A 16 3.30 -31.63 43.16
C THR A 16 3.67 -31.88 41.69
N PRO A 17 4.74 -32.66 41.40
CA PRO A 17 5.15 -33.00 40.02
C PRO A 17 4.03 -33.63 39.16
N SER A 18 3.00 -34.19 39.82
CA SER A 18 1.79 -34.76 39.21
C SER A 18 1.02 -33.78 38.30
N VAL A 19 1.18 -32.46 38.43
CA VAL A 19 0.48 -31.48 37.57
C VAL A 19 1.03 -31.47 36.14
N PHE A 20 2.21 -32.05 35.90
CA PHE A 20 2.85 -32.09 34.58
C PHE A 20 2.61 -33.38 33.81
N GLU A 21 2.22 -34.45 34.48
CA GLU A 21 1.99 -35.76 33.89
C GLU A 21 0.48 -35.98 33.66
N PRO A 22 0.06 -36.46 32.47
CA PRO A 22 0.86 -36.88 31.31
C PRO A 22 1.13 -35.77 30.27
N LEU A 23 0.74 -34.52 30.54
CA LEU A 23 0.67 -33.45 29.53
C LEU A 23 2.00 -33.10 28.85
N ILE A 24 3.11 -33.02 29.60
CA ILE A 24 4.39 -32.59 29.02
C ILE A 24 5.00 -33.64 28.10
N PRO A 25 5.09 -34.95 28.46
CA PRO A 25 5.53 -35.99 27.54
C PRO A 25 4.69 -36.06 26.25
N GLU A 26 3.37 -35.98 26.37
CA GLU A 26 2.47 -35.99 25.20
C GLU A 26 2.69 -34.77 24.30
N PHE A 27 2.88 -33.59 24.88
CA PHE A 27 3.19 -32.38 24.13
C PHE A 27 4.50 -32.53 23.33
N LEU A 28 5.54 -33.12 23.91
CA LEU A 28 6.81 -33.34 23.19
C LEU A 28 6.64 -34.35 22.06
N ALA A 29 5.84 -35.40 22.24
CA ALA A 29 5.50 -36.34 21.16
C ALA A 29 4.69 -35.65 20.03
N TYR A 30 3.75 -34.77 20.39
CA TYR A 30 3.02 -33.94 19.44
C TYR A 30 3.95 -33.04 18.62
N LEU A 31 4.89 -32.35 19.27
CA LEU A 31 5.90 -31.52 18.60
C LEU A 31 6.77 -32.32 17.62
N ARG A 32 7.13 -33.56 17.94
CA ARG A 32 7.85 -34.46 17.02
C ARG A 32 7.03 -34.83 15.80
N ARG A 33 5.74 -35.18 15.98
CA ARG A 33 4.84 -35.52 14.86
C ARG A 33 4.66 -34.36 13.89
N LEU A 34 4.74 -33.13 14.40
CA LEU A 34 4.71 -31.91 13.58
C LEU A 34 6.05 -31.56 12.91
N GLY A 35 7.11 -32.33 13.16
CA GLY A 35 8.38 -32.23 12.43
C GLY A 35 9.55 -31.58 13.18
N LEU A 36 9.42 -31.18 14.46
CA LEU A 36 10.56 -30.76 15.32
C LEU A 36 11.54 -29.84 14.63
N SER A 37 12.80 -29.62 14.95
CA SER A 37 13.90 -30.56 15.22
C SER A 37 14.12 -30.92 16.69
N GLU A 38 14.81 -32.03 16.92
CA GLU A 38 15.30 -32.43 18.25
C GLU A 38 16.19 -31.37 18.93
N ARG A 39 16.84 -30.48 18.16
CA ARG A 39 17.59 -29.35 18.75
C ARG A 39 16.69 -28.30 19.38
N SER A 40 15.45 -28.17 18.91
CA SER A 40 14.52 -27.11 19.34
C SER A 40 13.60 -27.58 20.47
N ILE A 41 13.20 -28.85 20.46
CA ILE A 41 12.25 -29.48 21.41
C ILE A 41 12.58 -29.20 22.88
N PRO A 42 13.85 -29.24 23.35
CA PRO A 42 14.18 -29.00 24.76
C PRO A 42 13.75 -27.63 25.31
N ASN A 43 13.43 -26.67 24.44
CA ASN A 43 13.07 -25.31 24.85
C ASN A 43 11.56 -25.11 25.13
N PHE A 44 10.72 -26.09 24.81
CA PHE A 44 9.26 -26.03 24.89
C PHE A 44 8.64 -26.39 26.25
N PRO A 45 9.21 -27.33 27.04
CA PRO A 45 8.65 -27.68 28.35
C PRO A 45 8.56 -26.51 29.33
N GLY A 46 9.58 -25.64 29.36
CA GLY A 46 9.65 -24.54 30.35
C GLY A 46 8.42 -23.62 30.33
N PRO A 47 8.06 -23.02 29.18
CA PRO A 47 6.85 -22.21 29.05
C PRO A 47 5.55 -22.96 29.36
N ALA A 48 5.42 -24.21 28.91
CA ALA A 48 4.25 -25.04 29.18
C ALA A 48 4.07 -25.33 30.68
N LYS A 49 5.15 -25.73 31.37
CA LYS A 49 5.15 -25.97 32.82
C LYS A 49 4.81 -24.69 33.59
N HIS A 50 5.33 -23.54 33.18
CA HIS A 50 5.02 -22.27 33.83
C HIS A 50 3.53 -21.92 33.72
N LEU A 51 2.92 -22.12 32.54
CA LEU A 51 1.47 -21.93 32.37
C LEU A 51 0.67 -22.85 33.31
N LEU A 52 1.02 -24.14 33.38
CA LEU A 52 0.32 -25.10 34.26
C LEU A 52 0.42 -24.73 35.75
N VAL A 53 1.60 -24.31 36.21
CA VAL A 53 1.79 -23.83 37.60
C VAL A 53 0.95 -22.58 37.86
N TRP A 54 0.91 -21.65 36.91
CA TRP A 54 0.13 -20.43 37.05
C TRP A 54 -1.37 -20.71 37.09
N LEU A 55 -1.87 -21.61 36.23
CA LEU A 55 -3.26 -22.05 36.23
C LEU A 55 -3.65 -22.69 37.57
N HIS A 56 -2.81 -23.59 38.09
CA HIS A 56 -2.99 -24.21 39.40
C HIS A 56 -3.05 -23.16 40.52
N ALA A 57 -2.09 -22.22 40.56
CA ALA A 57 -2.05 -21.15 41.56
C ALA A 57 -3.27 -20.21 41.49
N LYS A 58 -3.87 -20.04 40.30
CA LYS A 58 -5.11 -19.26 40.09
C LYS A 58 -6.39 -20.09 40.18
N ARG A 59 -6.29 -21.40 40.44
CA ARG A 59 -7.43 -22.34 40.46
C ARG A 59 -8.25 -22.29 39.16
N ILE A 60 -7.57 -22.17 38.02
CA ILE A 60 -8.17 -22.21 36.70
C ILE A 60 -7.97 -23.61 36.13
N ASP A 61 -9.07 -24.26 35.76
CA ASP A 61 -9.03 -25.56 35.09
C ASP A 61 -8.41 -25.43 33.68
N VAL A 62 -7.57 -26.38 33.30
CA VAL A 62 -6.93 -26.41 31.97
C VAL A 62 -7.97 -26.43 30.85
N ASN A 63 -9.10 -27.11 31.03
CA ASN A 63 -10.15 -27.24 30.02
C ASN A 63 -10.92 -25.92 29.82
N ALA A 64 -10.88 -25.01 30.80
CA ALA A 64 -11.49 -23.68 30.73
C ALA A 64 -10.57 -22.62 30.09
N LEU A 65 -9.40 -23.03 29.58
CA LEU A 65 -8.43 -22.12 29.04
C LEU A 65 -8.95 -21.44 27.76
N ASP A 66 -8.81 -20.12 27.73
CA ASP A 66 -9.15 -19.26 26.59
C ASP A 66 -8.08 -18.20 26.36
N ILE A 67 -8.25 -17.40 25.31
CA ILE A 67 -7.25 -16.40 24.92
C ILE A 67 -7.05 -15.32 25.98
N ASP A 68 -8.10 -14.97 26.72
CA ASP A 68 -8.02 -13.95 27.76
C ASP A 68 -7.30 -14.48 29.01
N THR A 69 -7.44 -15.76 29.31
CA THR A 69 -6.65 -16.47 30.32
C THR A 69 -5.17 -16.49 29.93
N VAL A 70 -4.84 -16.79 28.68
CA VAL A 70 -3.45 -16.76 28.18
C VAL A 70 -2.87 -15.35 28.22
N ARG A 71 -3.65 -14.32 27.89
CA ARG A 71 -3.22 -12.91 28.01
C ARG A 71 -2.96 -12.50 29.45
N ARG A 72 -3.83 -12.89 30.39
CA ARG A 72 -3.61 -12.68 31.82
C ARG A 72 -2.32 -13.37 32.28
N PHE A 73 -2.05 -14.57 31.78
CA PHE A 73 -0.77 -15.25 32.02
C PHE A 73 0.41 -14.46 31.43
N PHE A 74 0.34 -13.89 30.23
CA PHE A 74 1.47 -13.09 29.71
C PHE A 74 1.67 -11.75 30.42
N ALA A 75 0.61 -11.19 31.01
CA ALA A 75 0.65 -9.90 31.69
C ALA A 75 0.99 -10.00 33.19
N HIS A 76 0.88 -11.17 33.81
CA HIS A 76 1.00 -11.30 35.27
C HIS A 76 2.39 -10.92 35.80
N GLU A 77 2.46 -10.45 37.04
CA GLU A 77 3.72 -10.29 37.76
C GLU A 77 4.12 -11.63 38.37
N CYS A 78 5.24 -12.19 37.92
CA CYS A 78 5.59 -13.58 38.19
C CYS A 78 6.02 -13.81 39.64
N HIS A 79 5.10 -14.39 40.42
CA HIS A 79 5.34 -14.90 41.78
C HIS A 79 5.12 -16.43 41.86
N CYS A 80 5.06 -17.11 40.71
CA CYS A 80 4.83 -18.55 40.62
C CYS A 80 5.93 -19.34 41.33
N VAL A 81 5.56 -20.18 42.29
CA VAL A 81 6.47 -21.05 43.04
C VAL A 81 6.95 -22.17 42.13
N ARG A 82 8.28 -22.36 42.06
CA ARG A 82 8.89 -23.43 41.26
C ARG A 82 8.82 -24.76 42.02
N PRO A 83 8.22 -25.82 41.46
CA PRO A 83 8.21 -27.14 42.08
C PRO A 83 9.64 -27.71 42.25
N PRO A 84 9.88 -28.53 43.28
CA PRO A 84 11.15 -29.21 43.47
C PRO A 84 11.53 -30.07 42.26
N GLY A 85 12.81 -30.04 41.85
CA GLY A 85 13.31 -30.82 40.70
C GLY A 85 13.05 -30.22 39.32
N GLU A 86 12.26 -29.14 39.23
CA GLU A 86 11.83 -28.58 37.95
C GLU A 86 12.60 -27.32 37.53
N ARG A 87 12.85 -27.19 36.21
CA ARG A 87 13.57 -26.05 35.61
C ARG A 87 12.69 -25.29 34.60
N TYR A 88 12.08 -24.18 35.01
CA TYR A 88 11.52 -23.16 34.09
C TYR A 88 11.88 -21.73 34.53
N GLN A 89 12.09 -20.80 33.58
CA GLN A 89 12.60 -19.46 33.87
C GLN A 89 11.47 -18.42 34.01
N ASN A 90 11.34 -17.84 35.20
CA ASN A 90 10.30 -16.85 35.54
C ASN A 90 10.49 -15.49 34.81
N ARG A 91 11.73 -15.15 34.42
CA ARG A 91 12.08 -13.83 33.83
C ARG A 91 11.79 -13.69 32.33
N LEU A 92 11.43 -14.77 31.63
CA LEU A 92 11.27 -14.78 30.17
C LEU A 92 9.82 -14.65 29.68
N GLN A 93 8.84 -14.49 30.57
CA GLN A 93 7.40 -14.51 30.22
C GLN A 93 6.95 -13.42 29.22
N ARG A 94 7.69 -12.31 29.16
CA ARG A 94 7.44 -11.22 28.19
C ARG A 94 8.24 -11.39 26.90
N SER A 95 9.10 -12.41 26.80
CA SER A 95 9.85 -12.68 25.59
C SER A 95 8.95 -13.36 24.54
N ARG A 96 9.13 -12.99 23.26
CA ARG A 96 8.33 -13.53 22.16
C ARG A 96 8.46 -15.05 22.02
N ASP A 97 9.66 -15.58 22.22
CA ASP A 97 9.92 -17.02 22.15
C ASP A 97 9.16 -17.78 23.24
N PHE A 98 9.09 -17.22 24.45
CA PHE A 98 8.31 -17.81 25.53
C PHE A 98 6.81 -17.82 25.22
N GLN A 99 6.27 -16.69 24.76
CA GLN A 99 4.85 -16.56 24.43
C GLN A 99 4.45 -17.49 23.28
N SER A 100 5.26 -17.54 22.21
CA SER A 100 5.04 -18.43 21.07
C SER A 100 5.04 -19.90 21.47
N ARG A 101 5.99 -20.34 22.32
CA ARG A 101 6.05 -21.72 22.82
C ARG A 101 4.90 -22.06 23.77
N THR A 102 4.47 -21.10 24.59
CA THR A 102 3.27 -21.26 25.43
C THR A 102 2.03 -21.47 24.56
N LEU A 103 1.88 -20.69 23.49
CA LEU A 103 0.76 -20.82 22.57
C LEU A 103 0.80 -22.14 21.77
N GLN A 104 1.98 -22.70 21.51
CA GLN A 104 2.08 -24.05 20.93
C GLN A 104 1.58 -25.13 21.90
N PHE A 105 1.83 -24.97 23.19
CA PHE A 105 1.26 -25.86 24.19
C PHE A 105 -0.26 -25.73 24.29
N VAL A 106 -0.79 -24.50 24.24
CA VAL A 106 -2.25 -24.27 24.16
C VAL A 106 -2.84 -24.95 22.94
N ARG A 107 -2.20 -24.84 21.77
CA ARG A 107 -2.64 -25.53 20.56
C ARG A 107 -2.65 -27.06 20.73
N PHE A 108 -1.62 -27.63 21.36
CA PHE A 108 -1.61 -29.06 21.68
C PHE A 108 -2.81 -29.46 22.55
N LEU A 109 -3.18 -28.64 23.53
CA LEU A 109 -4.37 -28.90 24.35
C LEU A 109 -5.66 -28.84 23.54
N GLU A 110 -5.76 -27.92 22.58
CA GLU A 110 -6.89 -27.83 21.65
C GLU A 110 -6.95 -29.04 20.71
N ASP A 111 -5.85 -29.37 20.02
CA ASP A 111 -5.78 -30.48 19.06
C ASP A 111 -5.96 -31.86 19.73
N SER A 112 -5.64 -31.99 21.02
CA SER A 112 -5.89 -33.20 21.81
C SER A 112 -7.29 -33.27 22.42
N GLY A 113 -8.16 -32.28 22.16
CA GLY A 113 -9.54 -32.24 22.65
C GLY A 113 -9.69 -31.87 24.13
N ARG A 114 -8.61 -31.46 24.79
CA ARG A 114 -8.61 -31.06 26.22
C ARG A 114 -9.15 -29.65 26.42
N VAL A 115 -8.86 -28.75 25.48
CA VAL A 115 -9.45 -27.41 25.44
C VAL A 115 -10.40 -27.33 24.26
N SER A 116 -11.65 -26.97 24.51
CA SER A 116 -12.59 -26.73 23.42
C SER A 116 -12.27 -25.41 22.74
N ASN A 117 -11.89 -25.49 21.45
CA ASN A 117 -11.89 -24.34 20.56
C ASN A 117 -12.93 -24.59 19.46
N PRO A 118 -14.03 -23.81 19.40
CA PRO A 118 -15.08 -24.01 18.41
C PRO A 118 -14.61 -23.68 16.97
N MET A 119 -13.40 -23.16 16.80
CA MET A 119 -12.83 -22.82 15.49
C MET A 119 -12.08 -24.01 14.90
N ALA A 120 -12.54 -24.49 13.75
CA ALA A 120 -11.85 -25.54 12.99
C ALA A 120 -10.66 -24.94 12.22
N LEU A 121 -9.47 -24.91 12.83
CA LEU A 121 -8.24 -24.40 12.20
C LEU A 121 -7.92 -25.14 10.89
N ASP A 122 -8.08 -26.46 10.86
CA ASP A 122 -7.80 -27.26 9.67
C ASP A 122 -8.69 -26.88 8.49
N ALA A 123 -10.00 -26.71 8.73
CA ALA A 123 -10.93 -26.21 7.72
C ALA A 123 -10.54 -24.80 7.23
N ALA A 124 -10.03 -23.93 8.12
CA ALA A 124 -9.55 -22.60 7.71
C ALA A 124 -8.24 -22.67 6.91
N LEU A 125 -7.34 -23.60 7.22
CA LEU A 125 -6.11 -23.85 6.47
C LEU A 125 -6.40 -24.43 5.08
N GLU A 126 -7.38 -25.33 4.95
CA GLU A 126 -7.86 -25.83 3.65
C GLU A 126 -8.32 -24.68 2.75
N ARG A 127 -9.05 -23.69 3.29
CA ARG A 127 -9.42 -22.50 2.51
C ARG A 127 -8.22 -21.69 2.03
N VAL A 128 -7.12 -21.67 2.77
CA VAL A 128 -5.87 -21.04 2.31
C VAL A 128 -5.29 -21.83 1.13
N GLU A 129 -5.34 -23.15 1.18
CA GLU A 129 -4.88 -24.01 0.08
C GLU A 129 -5.75 -23.85 -1.17
N ASP A 130 -7.08 -23.72 -1.01
CA ASP A 130 -7.99 -23.36 -2.10
C ASP A 130 -7.63 -22.02 -2.74
N PHE A 131 -7.35 -21.02 -1.91
CA PHE A 131 -6.93 -19.71 -2.40
C PHE A 131 -5.58 -19.75 -3.13
N VAL A 132 -4.63 -20.55 -2.65
CA VAL A 132 -3.33 -20.75 -3.30
C VAL A 132 -3.52 -21.41 -4.67
N ARG A 133 -4.36 -22.45 -4.76
CA ARG A 133 -4.71 -23.09 -6.05
C ARG A 133 -5.30 -22.07 -7.02
N TYR A 134 -6.26 -21.28 -6.55
CA TYR A 134 -6.85 -20.17 -7.31
C TYR A 134 -5.79 -19.17 -7.79
N LEU A 135 -4.82 -18.78 -6.96
CA LEU A 135 -3.74 -17.88 -7.41
C LEU A 135 -2.86 -18.53 -8.49
N GLY A 136 -2.59 -19.83 -8.38
CA GLY A 136 -1.88 -20.60 -9.41
C GLY A 136 -2.61 -20.58 -10.76
N GLU A 137 -3.92 -20.86 -10.75
CA GLU A 137 -4.79 -20.80 -11.94
C GLU A 137 -4.85 -19.40 -12.57
N GLN A 138 -4.74 -18.35 -11.75
CA GLN A 138 -4.68 -16.96 -12.20
C GLN A 138 -3.31 -16.57 -12.79
N GLY A 139 -2.34 -17.49 -12.85
CA GLY A 139 -1.02 -17.27 -13.45
C GLY A 139 -0.03 -16.50 -12.57
N TYR A 140 -0.19 -16.55 -11.25
CA TYR A 140 0.81 -15.96 -10.33
C TYR A 140 2.09 -16.80 -10.31
N ALA A 141 3.25 -16.13 -10.23
CA ALA A 141 4.53 -16.80 -10.05
C ALA A 141 4.58 -17.58 -8.72
N VAL A 142 5.19 -18.77 -8.72
CA VAL A 142 5.26 -19.69 -7.55
C VAL A 142 5.72 -18.98 -6.28
N GLY A 143 6.84 -18.26 -6.33
CA GLY A 143 7.33 -17.51 -5.17
C GLY A 143 6.38 -16.42 -4.70
N THR A 144 5.56 -15.82 -5.59
CA THR A 144 4.51 -14.88 -5.15
C THR A 144 3.38 -15.62 -4.42
N VAL A 145 2.95 -16.77 -4.94
CA VAL A 145 1.94 -17.63 -4.32
C VAL A 145 2.38 -18.05 -2.91
N ASP A 146 3.65 -18.40 -2.71
CA ASP A 146 4.18 -18.76 -1.38
C ASP A 146 4.11 -17.60 -0.38
N HIS A 147 4.35 -16.35 -0.81
CA HIS A 147 4.17 -15.19 0.05
C HIS A 147 2.70 -14.98 0.45
N TYR A 148 1.76 -15.22 -0.47
CA TYR A 148 0.32 -15.21 -0.14
C TYR A 148 -0.02 -16.32 0.85
N ARG A 149 0.43 -17.56 0.58
CA ARG A 149 0.25 -18.72 1.46
C ARG A 149 0.69 -18.40 2.88
N TYR A 150 1.91 -17.91 3.05
CA TYR A 150 2.45 -17.55 4.37
C TYR A 150 1.58 -16.51 5.08
N SER A 151 1.23 -15.42 4.39
CA SER A 151 0.44 -14.33 4.98
C SER A 151 -0.96 -14.77 5.39
N CYS A 152 -1.59 -15.63 4.60
CA CYS A 152 -2.96 -16.10 4.85
C CYS A 152 -2.99 -17.20 5.93
N ARG A 153 -2.00 -18.10 5.97
CA ARG A 153 -1.83 -19.06 7.07
C ARG A 153 -1.65 -18.35 8.41
N HIS A 154 -0.87 -17.27 8.43
CA HIS A 154 -0.72 -16.44 9.61
C HIS A 154 -2.06 -15.81 10.04
N PHE A 155 -2.83 -15.27 9.09
CA PHE A 155 -4.14 -14.70 9.38
C PHE A 155 -5.12 -15.71 9.99
N VAL A 156 -5.25 -16.91 9.41
CA VAL A 156 -6.18 -17.93 9.96
C VAL A 156 -5.74 -18.47 11.31
N ALA A 157 -4.43 -18.61 11.55
CA ALA A 157 -3.91 -18.97 12.86
C ALA A 157 -4.22 -17.89 13.92
N TRP A 158 -4.13 -16.62 13.54
CA TRP A 158 -4.53 -15.51 14.40
C TRP A 158 -6.03 -15.51 14.68
N LEU A 159 -6.88 -15.78 13.68
CA LEU A 159 -8.33 -15.92 13.88
C LEU A 159 -8.68 -17.04 14.86
N HIS A 160 -8.05 -18.21 14.70
CA HIS A 160 -8.20 -19.36 15.59
C HIS A 160 -7.85 -19.01 17.04
N GLN A 161 -6.70 -18.36 17.23
CA GLN A 161 -6.24 -17.90 18.55
C GLN A 161 -7.20 -16.89 19.19
N TYR A 162 -7.83 -16.03 18.39
CA TYR A 162 -8.79 -15.02 18.85
C TYR A 162 -10.24 -15.52 18.82
N ARG A 163 -10.44 -16.83 18.64
CA ARG A 163 -11.75 -17.51 18.55
C ARG A 163 -12.74 -16.79 17.61
N THR A 164 -12.22 -16.25 16.51
CA THR A 164 -13.00 -15.49 15.53
C THR A 164 -13.29 -16.39 14.33
N PRO A 165 -14.55 -16.77 14.05
CA PRO A 165 -14.86 -17.63 12.93
C PRO A 165 -14.58 -16.94 11.61
N LEU A 166 -14.15 -17.70 10.60
CA LEU A 166 -13.81 -17.17 9.29
C LEU A 166 -14.99 -16.40 8.67
N ALA A 167 -16.23 -16.86 8.91
CA ALA A 167 -17.45 -16.20 8.45
C ALA A 167 -17.73 -14.82 9.10
N ALA A 168 -17.15 -14.55 10.27
CA ALA A 168 -17.29 -13.28 11.00
C ALA A 168 -16.18 -12.27 10.69
N VAL A 169 -15.33 -12.55 9.70
CA VAL A 169 -14.28 -11.62 9.28
C VAL A 169 -14.89 -10.37 8.63
N ASP A 170 -14.66 -9.22 9.25
CA ASP A 170 -15.03 -7.89 8.78
C ASP A 170 -13.83 -6.91 8.79
N GLU A 171 -14.04 -5.65 8.43
CA GLU A 171 -12.98 -4.62 8.48
C GLU A 171 -12.45 -4.36 9.90
N GLY A 172 -13.27 -4.57 10.94
CA GLY A 172 -12.84 -4.47 12.33
C GLY A 172 -11.84 -5.57 12.70
N VAL A 173 -12.13 -6.80 12.32
CA VAL A 173 -11.23 -7.95 12.45
C VAL A 173 -9.93 -7.71 11.67
N MET A 174 -10.03 -7.20 10.44
CA MET A 174 -8.87 -6.84 9.61
C MET A 174 -8.01 -5.75 10.25
N ALA A 175 -8.63 -4.73 10.87
CA ALA A 175 -7.90 -3.67 11.58
C ALA A 175 -7.19 -4.20 12.82
N ARG A 176 -7.84 -5.08 13.61
CA ARG A 176 -7.21 -5.74 14.76
C ARG A 176 -6.01 -6.59 14.31
N PHE A 177 -6.16 -7.37 13.25
CA PHE A 177 -5.04 -8.12 12.67
C PHE A 177 -3.94 -7.19 12.13
N GLY A 178 -4.27 -6.06 11.51
CA GLY A 178 -3.27 -5.10 11.05
C GLY A 178 -2.41 -4.51 12.17
N ASN A 179 -2.99 -4.36 13.37
CA ASN A 179 -2.36 -3.70 14.52
C ASN A 179 -1.87 -4.67 15.60
N HIS A 180 -2.06 -5.98 15.46
CA HIS A 180 -1.70 -6.92 16.53
C HIS A 180 -0.18 -7.06 16.67
N ASP A 181 0.25 -7.28 17.91
CA ASP A 181 1.61 -7.74 18.20
C ASP A 181 1.70 -9.24 17.97
N CYS A 182 2.44 -9.62 16.92
CA CYS A 182 2.53 -11.00 16.47
C CYS A 182 3.26 -11.85 17.51
N ILE A 183 2.47 -12.70 18.18
CA ILE A 183 2.91 -13.73 19.13
C ILE A 183 2.41 -15.12 18.71
N CYS A 184 1.81 -15.21 17.52
CA CYS A 184 1.16 -16.40 17.00
C CYS A 184 2.13 -17.61 17.06
N PRO A 185 1.67 -18.77 17.56
CA PRO A 185 2.54 -19.93 17.76
C PRO A 185 3.19 -20.37 16.45
N GLY A 186 4.51 -20.21 16.36
CA GLY A 186 5.25 -20.37 15.12
C GLY A 186 5.87 -21.74 14.94
N PHE A 187 5.32 -22.54 14.01
CA PHE A 187 6.12 -23.29 13.01
C PHE A 187 6.35 -22.46 11.75
N PHE A 188 5.72 -21.29 11.67
CA PHE A 188 5.77 -20.38 10.54
C PHE A 188 6.94 -19.44 10.76
N THR A 189 8.14 -20.01 10.59
CA THR A 189 9.45 -19.36 10.46
C THR A 189 9.47 -17.84 10.73
N LEU A 190 10.09 -17.52 11.86
CA LEU A 190 11.20 -16.56 11.95
C LEU A 190 11.39 -15.74 10.66
N ARG A 191 11.08 -14.44 10.77
CA ARG A 191 11.12 -13.38 9.73
C ARG A 191 9.81 -13.07 8.99
N ALA A 192 8.66 -13.14 9.67
CA ALA A 192 7.65 -12.10 9.43
C ALA A 192 8.17 -10.75 9.93
N GLU A 193 9.14 -10.16 9.25
CA GLU A 193 9.16 -8.70 9.22
C GLU A 193 7.76 -8.28 8.78
N ARG A 194 7.17 -7.31 9.48
CA ARG A 194 5.87 -6.69 9.14
C ARG A 194 6.01 -6.03 7.76
N SER A 195 5.99 -6.84 6.73
CA SER A 195 5.99 -6.41 5.34
C SER A 195 4.63 -5.76 5.11
N ARG A 196 4.62 -4.53 4.58
CA ARG A 196 3.40 -3.82 4.16
C ARG A 196 2.53 -4.66 3.22
N HIS A 197 3.10 -5.71 2.61
CA HIS A 197 2.44 -6.62 1.69
C HIS A 197 1.54 -7.65 2.39
N CYS A 198 1.78 -7.98 3.68
CA CYS A 198 0.97 -8.96 4.42
C CYS A 198 -0.52 -8.60 4.42
N MET A 199 -0.86 -7.36 4.79
CA MET A 199 -2.26 -6.89 4.75
C MET A 199 -2.85 -6.88 3.34
N GLY A 200 -2.03 -6.63 2.32
CA GLY A 200 -2.45 -6.72 0.92
C GLY A 200 -2.84 -8.14 0.54
N HIS A 201 -2.05 -9.13 0.97
CA HIS A 201 -2.31 -10.55 0.73
C HIS A 201 -3.59 -11.01 1.43
N VAL A 202 -3.73 -10.69 2.72
CA VAL A 202 -4.91 -11.06 3.51
C VAL A 202 -6.18 -10.41 2.96
N ARG A 203 -6.15 -9.14 2.55
CA ARG A 203 -7.31 -8.49 1.90
C ARG A 203 -7.73 -9.22 0.63
N ARG A 204 -6.79 -9.74 -0.15
CA ARG A 204 -7.12 -10.51 -1.36
C ARG A 204 -7.73 -11.87 -1.01
N PHE A 205 -7.21 -12.54 0.01
CA PHE A 205 -7.78 -13.78 0.52
C PHE A 205 -9.21 -13.59 1.05
N VAL A 206 -9.47 -12.54 1.85
CA VAL A 206 -10.82 -12.20 2.32
C VAL A 206 -11.79 -11.96 1.16
N LYS A 207 -11.35 -11.27 0.11
CA LYS A 207 -12.15 -11.10 -1.12
C LYS A 207 -12.45 -12.45 -1.80
N PHE A 208 -11.47 -13.35 -1.85
CA PHE A 208 -11.68 -14.70 -2.38
C PHE A 208 -12.70 -15.48 -1.54
N LEU A 209 -12.59 -15.44 -0.21
CA LEU A 209 -13.56 -16.09 0.68
C LEU A 209 -14.98 -15.54 0.52
N ALA A 210 -15.12 -14.21 0.40
CA ALA A 210 -16.42 -13.56 0.16
C ALA A 210 -17.00 -13.88 -1.23
N ALA A 211 -16.15 -14.03 -2.25
CA ALA A 211 -16.58 -14.45 -3.57
C ALA A 211 -17.12 -15.90 -3.58
N ASN A 212 -16.51 -16.78 -2.77
CA ASN A 212 -16.89 -18.18 -2.61
C ASN A 212 -17.94 -18.43 -1.50
N GLY A 213 -18.58 -17.38 -0.97
CA GLY A 213 -19.68 -17.49 0.01
C GLY A 213 -19.26 -17.95 1.42
N VAL A 214 -17.96 -18.05 1.71
CA VAL A 214 -17.45 -18.45 3.03
C VAL A 214 -17.62 -17.32 4.06
N ILE A 215 -17.50 -16.07 3.61
CA ILE A 215 -17.82 -14.88 4.40
C ILE A 215 -19.18 -14.39 3.91
N LEU A 216 -20.14 -14.24 4.83
CA LEU A 216 -21.45 -13.70 4.52
C LEU A 216 -21.27 -12.30 3.91
N ARG A 217 -21.76 -12.07 2.70
CA ARG A 217 -21.61 -10.77 2.02
C ARG A 217 -22.18 -9.59 2.84
N GLY A 218 -23.07 -9.88 3.80
CA GLY A 218 -23.61 -8.93 4.78
C GLY A 218 -22.68 -8.56 5.95
N THR A 219 -21.65 -9.36 6.30
CA THR A 219 -20.65 -9.00 7.33
C THR A 219 -19.47 -8.22 6.76
N MET A 220 -19.28 -8.24 5.43
CA MET A 220 -18.48 -7.25 4.71
C MET A 220 -19.28 -6.00 4.32
N ALA A 221 -20.58 -5.94 4.61
CA ALA A 221 -21.25 -4.65 4.65
C ALA A 221 -20.52 -3.86 5.74
N ALA A 222 -19.93 -2.75 5.31
CA ALA A 222 -19.24 -1.83 6.19
C ALA A 222 -20.07 -1.69 7.47
N ARG A 223 -19.51 -2.06 8.63
CA ARG A 223 -19.77 -1.30 9.86
C ARG A 223 -19.85 0.15 9.37
N PRO A 224 -20.98 0.87 9.54
CA PRO A 224 -21.22 2.13 8.86
C PRO A 224 -19.91 2.88 8.91
N ALA A 225 -19.28 3.04 7.74
CA ALA A 225 -17.91 3.53 7.66
C ALA A 225 -17.89 4.73 8.58
N PRO A 226 -17.03 4.78 9.63
CA PRO A 226 -17.09 5.84 10.63
C PRO A 226 -17.28 7.12 9.85
N GLU A 227 -18.45 7.78 10.02
CA GLU A 227 -19.03 8.72 9.06
C GLU A 227 -17.90 9.33 8.24
N ASP A 228 -17.75 9.01 6.94
CA ASP A 228 -16.60 9.50 6.17
C ASP A 228 -16.67 11.02 6.26
N SER A 229 -15.90 11.60 7.18
CA SER A 229 -16.06 12.99 7.60
C SER A 229 -15.73 13.94 6.45
N LEU A 230 -15.14 13.39 5.38
CA LEU A 230 -14.80 14.03 4.14
C LEU A 230 -15.76 13.68 2.98
N ALA A 231 -16.86 12.96 3.20
CA ALA A 231 -17.85 12.65 2.18
C ALA A 231 -18.49 13.93 1.62
N SER A 232 -18.95 14.82 2.50
CA SER A 232 -19.49 16.13 2.13
C SER A 232 -18.44 16.99 1.43
N PHE A 233 -17.18 16.94 1.87
CA PHE A 233 -16.09 17.63 1.19
C PHE A 233 -15.82 17.08 -0.22
N ARG A 234 -15.85 15.75 -0.37
CA ARG A 234 -15.68 15.05 -1.66
C ARG A 234 -16.78 15.47 -2.64
N GLU A 235 -18.03 15.50 -2.17
CA GLU A 235 -19.15 15.89 -2.99
C GLU A 235 -19.12 17.38 -3.34
N TRP A 236 -18.69 18.22 -2.40
CA TRP A 236 -18.47 19.64 -2.67
C TRP A 236 -17.39 19.87 -3.74
N LEU A 237 -16.26 19.16 -3.68
CA LEU A 237 -15.23 19.21 -4.71
C LEU A 237 -15.76 18.76 -6.08
N ARG A 238 -16.63 17.74 -6.10
CA ARG A 238 -17.23 17.22 -7.33
C ARG A 238 -18.23 18.20 -7.94
N ARG A 239 -19.23 18.64 -7.17
CA ARG A 239 -20.33 19.50 -7.66
C ARG A 239 -19.92 20.96 -7.84
N HIS A 240 -19.28 21.55 -6.83
CA HIS A 240 -19.04 23.00 -6.80
C HIS A 240 -17.70 23.38 -7.43
N ARG A 241 -16.70 22.50 -7.36
CA ARG A 241 -15.38 22.77 -7.97
C ARG A 241 -15.20 22.10 -9.33
N GLY A 242 -16.03 21.11 -9.68
CA GLY A 242 -15.97 20.43 -10.97
C GLY A 242 -14.62 19.76 -11.26
N ILE A 243 -13.84 19.42 -10.24
CA ILE A 243 -12.50 18.85 -10.42
C ILE A 243 -12.55 17.33 -10.61
N GLY A 244 -11.57 16.77 -11.31
CA GLY A 244 -11.55 15.33 -11.62
C GLY A 244 -11.30 14.43 -10.40
N GLU A 245 -11.82 13.19 -10.44
CA GLU A 245 -11.77 12.21 -9.35
C GLU A 245 -10.38 11.99 -8.75
N GLN A 246 -9.32 11.92 -9.58
CA GLN A 246 -7.96 11.78 -9.06
C GLN A 246 -7.50 13.00 -8.25
N THR A 247 -7.93 14.20 -8.65
CA THR A 247 -7.63 15.44 -7.92
C THR A 247 -8.44 15.49 -6.62
N ILE A 248 -9.68 15.03 -6.64
CA ILE A 248 -10.50 14.84 -5.43
C ILE A 248 -9.82 13.87 -4.46
N PHE A 249 -9.41 12.69 -4.95
CA PHE A 249 -8.69 11.70 -4.16
C PHE A 249 -7.43 12.28 -3.52
N ASP A 250 -6.63 13.01 -4.29
CA ASP A 250 -5.42 13.66 -3.80
C ASP A 250 -5.73 14.69 -2.69
N HIS A 251 -6.76 15.54 -2.88
CA HIS A 251 -7.19 16.49 -1.85
C HIS A 251 -7.67 15.79 -0.58
N VAL A 252 -8.57 14.81 -0.70
CA VAL A 252 -9.11 14.04 0.43
C VAL A 252 -7.99 13.34 1.19
N ARG A 253 -7.02 12.74 0.49
CA ARG A 253 -5.86 12.11 1.13
C ARG A 253 -5.04 13.10 1.96
N GLN A 254 -4.74 14.27 1.39
CA GLN A 254 -3.99 15.31 2.10
C GLN A 254 -4.75 15.79 3.35
N ILE A 255 -6.06 16.03 3.25
CA ILE A 255 -6.86 16.46 4.39
C ILE A 255 -6.96 15.38 5.45
N ARG A 256 -7.13 14.12 5.06
CA ARG A 256 -7.19 13.00 6.01
C ARG A 256 -5.92 12.89 6.85
N GLU A 257 -4.75 13.16 6.28
CA GLU A 257 -3.48 13.25 7.04
C GLU A 257 -3.49 14.41 8.05
N LEU A 258 -4.14 15.53 7.73
CA LEU A 258 -4.21 16.71 8.59
C LEU A 258 -5.28 16.62 9.68
N LEU A 259 -6.35 15.84 9.47
CA LEU A 259 -7.43 15.67 10.46
C LEU A 259 -6.93 15.13 11.81
N ALA A 260 -5.83 14.38 11.83
CA ALA A 260 -5.21 13.89 13.06
C ALA A 260 -4.58 15.00 13.92
N VAL A 261 -4.29 16.17 13.32
CA VAL A 261 -3.61 17.30 13.96
C VAL A 261 -4.55 18.50 14.11
N LEU A 262 -5.58 18.59 13.26
CA LEU A 262 -6.67 19.54 13.40
C LEU A 262 -7.60 19.12 14.55
N LYS A 263 -8.27 20.09 15.18
CA LYS A 263 -9.27 19.80 16.21
C LYS A 263 -10.47 19.05 15.59
N ALA A 264 -11.18 18.28 16.42
CA ALA A 264 -12.35 17.52 15.99
C ALA A 264 -13.49 18.44 15.51
N ASP A 265 -13.68 19.59 16.18
CA ASP A 265 -14.68 20.59 15.83
C ASP A 265 -14.06 21.71 14.95
N PRO A 266 -14.49 21.88 13.69
CA PRO A 266 -14.08 22.98 12.82
C PRO A 266 -14.38 24.38 13.37
N GLY A 267 -15.40 24.54 14.22
CA GLY A 267 -15.75 25.81 14.84
C GLY A 267 -14.64 26.34 15.76
N GLN A 268 -13.77 25.45 16.24
CA GLN A 268 -12.64 25.78 17.11
C GLN A 268 -11.34 26.08 16.35
N TYR A 269 -11.40 26.17 15.01
CA TYR A 269 -10.23 26.49 14.22
C TYR A 269 -9.92 27.98 14.32
N ASP A 270 -8.67 28.29 14.68
CA ASP A 270 -8.15 29.65 14.71
C ASP A 270 -6.91 29.78 13.80
N ALA A 271 -6.47 31.01 13.57
CA ALA A 271 -5.32 31.26 12.72
C ALA A 271 -4.02 30.63 13.27
N ALA A 272 -3.88 30.51 14.59
CA ALA A 272 -2.69 29.95 15.23
C ALA A 272 -2.58 28.43 14.97
N LEU A 273 -3.70 27.71 15.06
CA LEU A 273 -3.81 26.29 14.74
C LEU A 273 -3.43 26.03 13.28
N ILE A 274 -4.02 26.77 12.34
CA ILE A 274 -3.75 26.60 10.90
C ILE A 274 -2.28 26.83 10.59
N ARG A 275 -1.68 27.90 11.14
CA ARG A 275 -0.24 28.18 10.96
C ARG A 275 0.64 27.06 11.52
N ARG A 276 0.33 26.58 12.72
CA ARG A 276 1.07 25.49 13.38
C ARG A 276 1.08 24.21 12.54
N VAL A 277 -0.09 23.81 12.02
CA VAL A 277 -0.23 22.63 11.15
C VAL A 277 0.61 22.76 9.89
N VAL A 278 0.62 23.95 9.27
CA VAL A 278 1.44 24.19 8.07
C VAL A 278 2.93 24.13 8.39
N LEU A 279 3.39 24.80 9.46
CA LEU A 279 4.79 24.84 9.87
C LEU A 279 5.33 23.44 10.21
N GLN A 280 4.58 22.64 10.97
CA GLN A 280 4.97 21.28 11.30
C GLN A 280 5.15 20.39 10.06
N ARG A 281 4.38 20.64 9.00
CA ARG A 281 4.52 19.90 7.73
C ARG A 281 5.72 20.38 6.92
N VAL A 282 6.05 21.67 6.98
CA VAL A 282 7.21 22.27 6.27
C VAL A 282 8.51 21.60 6.72
N GLU A 283 8.67 21.33 8.01
CA GLU A 283 9.89 20.69 8.57
C GLU A 283 10.08 19.24 8.09
N ARG A 284 9.00 18.56 7.71
CA ARG A 284 9.00 17.10 7.47
C ARG A 284 8.71 16.70 6.04
N ALA A 285 8.57 17.66 5.12
CA ALA A 285 8.10 17.40 3.77
C ALA A 285 8.82 18.25 2.73
N SER A 286 8.92 17.73 1.51
CA SER A 286 9.43 18.53 0.39
C SER A 286 8.51 19.72 0.10
N ARG A 287 9.09 20.82 -0.42
CA ARG A 287 8.35 22.04 -0.78
C ARG A 287 7.14 21.77 -1.68
N THR A 288 7.27 20.86 -2.65
CA THR A 288 6.15 20.43 -3.53
C THR A 288 5.04 19.73 -2.75
N SER A 289 5.39 18.91 -1.75
CA SER A 289 4.41 18.28 -0.88
C SER A 289 3.66 19.32 -0.04
N VAL A 290 4.39 20.27 0.56
CA VAL A 290 3.80 21.38 1.33
C VAL A 290 2.85 22.19 0.45
N GLN A 291 3.23 22.51 -0.79
CA GLN A 291 2.37 23.22 -1.74
C GLN A 291 1.06 22.47 -2.05
N ARG A 292 1.13 21.15 -2.27
CA ARG A 292 -0.07 20.33 -2.49
C ARG A 292 -0.96 20.28 -1.24
N MET A 293 -0.34 20.15 -0.08
CA MET A 293 -1.02 20.14 1.20
C MET A 293 -1.72 21.49 1.44
N THR A 294 -1.02 22.62 1.33
CA THR A 294 -1.60 23.96 1.57
C THR A 294 -2.70 24.29 0.57
N GLY A 295 -2.56 23.87 -0.70
CA GLY A 295 -3.63 23.97 -1.69
C GLY A 295 -4.87 23.16 -1.31
N SER A 296 -4.69 21.96 -0.77
CA SER A 296 -5.79 21.11 -0.29
C SER A 296 -6.45 21.69 0.95
N LEU A 297 -5.66 22.14 1.93
CA LEU A 297 -6.14 22.79 3.13
C LEU A 297 -6.96 24.04 2.79
N ARG A 298 -6.53 24.81 1.80
CA ARG A 298 -7.28 25.98 1.30
C ARG A 298 -8.64 25.59 0.72
N MET A 299 -8.74 24.48 -0.03
CA MET A 299 -10.03 23.98 -0.52
C MET A 299 -10.93 23.50 0.61
N TYR A 300 -10.35 22.83 1.60
CA TYR A 300 -11.10 22.31 2.75
C TYR A 300 -11.66 23.43 3.63
N LEU A 301 -10.87 24.45 3.95
CA LEU A 301 -11.36 25.62 4.70
C LEU A 301 -12.44 26.39 3.91
N ARG A 302 -12.35 26.47 2.58
CA ARG A 302 -13.41 27.06 1.75
C ARG A 302 -14.70 26.26 1.79
N PHE A 303 -14.59 24.92 1.78
CA PHE A 303 -15.73 24.05 1.98
C PHE A 303 -16.38 24.28 3.35
N LEU A 304 -15.61 24.22 4.44
CA LEU A 304 -16.11 24.44 5.80
C LEU A 304 -16.74 25.82 5.96
N ALA A 305 -16.15 26.86 5.39
CA ALA A 305 -16.71 28.20 5.40
C ALA A 305 -18.03 28.27 4.61
N SER A 306 -18.14 27.57 3.48
CA SER A 306 -19.38 27.51 2.69
C SER A 306 -20.53 26.79 3.40
N THR A 307 -20.23 25.95 4.39
CA THR A 307 -21.21 25.28 5.24
C THR A 307 -21.38 25.95 6.61
N GLY A 308 -20.78 27.14 6.82
CA GLY A 308 -20.85 27.87 8.10
C GLY A 308 -20.04 27.25 9.25
N ALA A 309 -19.23 26.22 8.99
CA ALA A 309 -18.52 25.46 10.02
C ALA A 309 -17.24 26.15 10.54
N CYS A 310 -16.71 27.14 9.81
CA CYS A 310 -15.61 27.97 10.30
C CYS A 310 -15.60 29.35 9.61
N PRO A 311 -14.93 30.38 10.19
CA PRO A 311 -14.79 31.68 9.55
C PRO A 311 -14.04 31.60 8.21
N ALA A 312 -14.56 32.28 7.18
CA ALA A 312 -13.92 32.34 5.86
C ALA A 312 -12.50 32.96 5.89
N SER A 313 -12.22 33.80 6.89
CA SER A 313 -10.94 34.47 7.09
C SER A 313 -9.78 33.50 7.34
N LEU A 314 -10.04 32.29 7.83
CA LEU A 314 -8.99 31.28 8.12
C LEU A 314 -8.21 30.86 6.87
N VAL A 315 -8.78 31.03 5.68
CA VAL A 315 -8.06 30.82 4.41
C VAL A 315 -6.81 31.69 4.31
N HIS A 316 -6.80 32.88 4.91
CA HIS A 316 -5.67 33.80 4.94
C HIS A 316 -4.61 33.44 5.99
N ALA A 317 -4.92 32.53 6.93
CA ALA A 317 -3.93 32.03 7.88
C ALA A 317 -2.93 31.05 7.23
N ILE A 318 -3.26 30.50 6.06
CA ILE A 318 -2.35 29.62 5.31
C ILE A 318 -1.27 30.48 4.61
N PRO A 319 0.01 30.35 5.01
CA PRO A 319 1.08 31.13 4.41
C PRO A 319 1.25 30.78 2.93
N THR A 320 1.63 31.79 2.14
CA THR A 320 1.97 31.59 0.74
C THR A 320 3.29 30.85 0.66
N VAL A 321 3.27 29.62 0.16
CA VAL A 321 4.51 28.89 -0.16
C VAL A 321 5.01 29.42 -1.50
N PRO A 322 6.18 30.09 -1.56
CA PRO A 322 6.63 30.73 -2.79
C PRO A 322 6.69 29.71 -3.93
N ARG A 323 6.24 30.12 -5.12
CA ARG A 323 6.36 29.33 -6.36
C ARG A 323 6.80 30.25 -7.48
N TRP A 324 8.09 30.22 -7.77
CA TRP A 324 8.64 30.93 -8.91
C TRP A 324 8.27 30.18 -10.19
N ARG A 325 7.47 30.82 -11.04
CA ARG A 325 7.05 30.24 -12.32
C ARG A 325 8.28 30.03 -13.20
N LEU A 326 8.37 28.88 -13.86
CA LEU A 326 9.48 28.51 -14.74
C LEU A 326 10.86 28.48 -14.05
N ALA A 327 10.93 28.31 -12.73
CA ALA A 327 12.21 28.30 -12.00
C ALA A 327 13.07 27.04 -12.23
N THR A 328 12.55 26.06 -12.95
CA THR A 328 13.28 24.84 -13.31
C THR A 328 13.30 24.67 -14.82
N LEU A 329 14.41 24.18 -15.35
CA LEU A 329 14.47 23.75 -16.75
C LEU A 329 13.70 22.43 -16.94
N PRO A 330 12.92 22.29 -18.02
CA PRO A 330 12.44 20.99 -18.47
C PRO A 330 13.59 20.01 -18.54
N ARG A 331 13.40 18.85 -17.95
CA ARG A 331 14.33 17.75 -18.08
C ARG A 331 13.97 16.94 -19.31
N TYR A 332 14.95 16.65 -20.14
CA TYR A 332 14.82 15.86 -21.37
C TYR A 332 16.04 14.94 -21.53
N ILE A 333 15.92 13.96 -22.41
CA ILE A 333 17.02 13.11 -22.92
C ILE A 333 17.17 13.33 -24.42
N LEU A 334 18.33 13.02 -24.98
CA LEU A 334 18.59 13.19 -26.41
C LEU A 334 17.83 12.14 -27.22
N GLN A 335 17.68 12.39 -28.53
CA GLN A 335 16.95 11.48 -29.42
C GLN A 335 17.56 10.08 -29.43
N ASP A 336 18.89 9.97 -29.45
CA ASP A 336 19.59 8.69 -29.42
C ASP A 336 19.30 7.91 -28.13
N ASP A 337 19.24 8.60 -26.98
CA ASP A 337 18.84 7.98 -25.71
C ASP A 337 17.38 7.50 -25.74
N VAL A 338 16.48 8.25 -26.40
CA VAL A 338 15.09 7.83 -26.58
C VAL A 338 15.03 6.53 -27.38
N GLU A 339 15.79 6.43 -28.48
CA GLU A 339 15.85 5.21 -29.29
C GLU A 339 16.46 4.04 -28.50
N LEU A 340 17.52 4.26 -27.72
CA LEU A 340 18.08 3.23 -26.82
C LEU A 340 17.06 2.74 -25.79
N VAL A 341 16.26 3.65 -25.23
CA VAL A 341 15.19 3.29 -24.28
C VAL A 341 14.12 2.43 -24.94
N ILE A 342 13.70 2.76 -26.15
CA ILE A 342 12.73 1.97 -26.92
C ILE A 342 13.31 0.60 -27.28
N ALA A 343 14.56 0.56 -27.77
CA ALA A 343 15.25 -0.66 -28.16
C ALA A 343 15.55 -1.60 -26.97
N SER A 344 15.64 -1.09 -25.74
CA SER A 344 15.85 -1.90 -24.52
C SER A 344 14.68 -2.82 -24.12
N CYS A 345 13.59 -2.82 -24.88
CA CYS A 345 12.44 -3.67 -24.62
C CYS A 345 12.63 -5.06 -25.22
N ASP A 346 12.43 -6.09 -24.40
CA ASP A 346 12.52 -7.49 -24.84
C ASP A 346 11.25 -7.92 -25.59
N LEU A 347 11.34 -7.93 -26.93
CA LEU A 347 10.21 -8.22 -27.82
C LEU A 347 9.78 -9.68 -27.81
N THR A 348 10.53 -10.57 -27.15
CA THR A 348 10.14 -11.98 -26.97
C THR A 348 9.15 -12.15 -25.82
N THR A 349 8.94 -11.12 -25.01
CA THR A 349 8.05 -11.18 -23.83
C THR A 349 6.80 -10.32 -24.01
N PRO A 350 5.64 -10.75 -23.47
CA PRO A 350 4.44 -9.92 -23.48
C PRO A 350 4.62 -8.56 -22.78
N ARG A 351 5.46 -8.54 -21.73
CA ARG A 351 5.84 -7.29 -21.05
C ARG A 351 6.61 -6.36 -21.97
N GLY A 352 7.60 -6.84 -22.70
CA GLY A 352 8.43 -5.98 -23.54
C GLY A 352 7.69 -5.46 -24.77
N LEU A 353 6.82 -6.26 -25.40
CA LEU A 353 5.92 -5.80 -26.47
C LEU A 353 5.01 -4.67 -25.98
N ARG A 354 4.39 -4.85 -24.81
CA ARG A 354 3.58 -3.82 -24.16
C ARG A 354 4.38 -2.55 -23.86
N ASP A 355 5.53 -2.70 -23.23
CA ASP A 355 6.37 -1.58 -22.81
C ASP A 355 6.87 -0.79 -24.03
N ARG A 356 7.21 -1.46 -25.14
CA ARG A 356 7.60 -0.82 -26.41
C ARG A 356 6.47 0.05 -26.97
N ALA A 357 5.26 -0.49 -27.06
CA ALA A 357 4.10 0.27 -27.54
C ALA A 357 3.81 1.50 -26.65
N ILE A 358 3.91 1.36 -25.33
CA ILE A 358 3.78 2.48 -24.38
C ILE A 358 4.85 3.55 -24.62
N LEU A 359 6.12 3.16 -24.78
CA LEU A 359 7.22 4.11 -24.97
C LEU A 359 7.09 4.87 -26.28
N LEU A 360 6.70 4.19 -27.37
CA LEU A 360 6.46 4.79 -28.68
C LEU A 360 5.32 5.82 -28.65
N LEU A 361 4.19 5.49 -28.00
CA LEU A 361 3.11 6.45 -27.79
C LEU A 361 3.57 7.71 -27.03
N LEU A 362 4.45 7.54 -26.04
CA LEU A 362 4.97 8.65 -25.24
C LEU A 362 6.01 9.49 -25.99
N SER A 363 6.85 8.88 -26.83
CA SER A 363 7.94 9.56 -27.53
C SER A 363 7.52 10.14 -28.88
N ARG A 364 6.81 9.38 -29.72
CA ARG A 364 6.41 9.79 -31.08
C ARG A 364 5.24 10.76 -31.07
N LEU A 365 4.23 10.48 -30.26
CA LEU A 365 3.00 11.28 -30.17
C LEU A 365 2.97 12.21 -28.96
N ALA A 366 4.05 12.23 -28.18
CA ALA A 366 4.21 13.06 -26.99
C ALA A 366 3.03 12.92 -26.00
N LEU A 367 2.37 11.75 -25.93
CA LEU A 367 1.16 11.57 -25.13
C LEU A 367 1.42 11.75 -23.63
N ARG A 368 0.38 12.12 -22.87
CA ARG A 368 0.48 12.11 -21.40
C ARG A 368 0.33 10.67 -20.93
N ALA A 369 1.00 10.30 -19.83
CA ALA A 369 0.81 8.98 -19.21
C ALA A 369 -0.66 8.66 -18.87
N GLY A 370 -1.44 9.69 -18.51
CA GLY A 370 -2.87 9.53 -18.29
C GLY A 370 -3.62 9.15 -19.57
N ASP A 371 -3.24 9.70 -20.73
CA ASP A 371 -3.86 9.35 -22.01
C ASP A 371 -3.55 7.89 -22.35
N VAL A 372 -2.28 7.49 -22.24
CA VAL A 372 -1.86 6.09 -22.49
C VAL A 372 -2.53 5.10 -21.53
N ALA A 373 -2.60 5.41 -20.23
CA ALA A 373 -3.22 4.54 -19.24
C ALA A 373 -4.75 4.36 -19.39
N HIS A 374 -5.40 5.25 -20.14
CA HIS A 374 -6.85 5.23 -20.36
C HIS A 374 -7.25 4.97 -21.81
N LEU A 375 -6.27 4.80 -22.71
CA LEU A 375 -6.51 4.49 -24.12
C LEU A 375 -7.33 3.20 -24.25
N ARG A 376 -8.40 3.28 -25.02
CA ARG A 376 -9.33 2.17 -25.28
C ARG A 376 -9.13 1.59 -26.66
N LEU A 377 -9.56 0.35 -26.88
CA LEU A 377 -9.40 -0.33 -28.16
C LEU A 377 -10.12 0.45 -29.28
N HIS A 378 -11.32 0.96 -29.01
CA HIS A 378 -12.09 1.77 -29.96
C HIS A 378 -11.58 3.20 -30.17
N ASP A 379 -10.57 3.64 -29.40
CA ASP A 379 -9.94 4.94 -29.64
C ASP A 379 -8.97 4.88 -30.84
N ILE A 380 -8.63 3.68 -31.33
CA ILE A 380 -7.74 3.45 -32.47
C ILE A 380 -8.60 3.20 -33.72
N ASP A 381 -8.44 4.08 -34.69
CA ASP A 381 -9.05 3.99 -36.02
C ASP A 381 -7.96 3.52 -36.99
N TRP A 382 -7.94 2.21 -37.24
CA TRP A 382 -6.92 1.56 -38.06
C TRP A 382 -7.05 1.96 -39.54
N ASP A 383 -8.27 2.08 -40.06
CA ASP A 383 -8.54 2.41 -41.47
C ASP A 383 -8.04 3.81 -41.83
N ARG A 384 -8.19 4.76 -40.91
CA ARG A 384 -7.77 6.15 -41.12
C ARG A 384 -6.39 6.45 -40.53
N ALA A 385 -5.74 5.47 -39.91
CA ALA A 385 -4.51 5.64 -39.14
C ALA A 385 -4.61 6.81 -38.14
N LEU A 386 -5.64 6.81 -37.29
CA LEU A 386 -5.87 7.85 -36.27
C LEU A 386 -5.97 7.25 -34.86
N ILE A 387 -5.53 8.01 -33.87
CA ILE A 387 -5.69 7.70 -32.45
C ILE A 387 -6.39 8.85 -31.72
N LYS A 388 -7.47 8.54 -31.00
CA LYS A 388 -8.27 9.51 -30.23
C LYS A 388 -7.78 9.60 -28.79
N VAL A 389 -7.54 10.82 -28.30
CA VAL A 389 -7.06 11.08 -26.93
C VAL A 389 -7.80 12.24 -26.27
N SER A 390 -8.25 12.04 -25.03
CA SER A 390 -9.16 12.97 -24.33
C SER A 390 -8.48 14.01 -23.42
N GLY A 391 -7.22 13.79 -23.00
CA GLY A 391 -6.47 14.73 -22.18
C GLY A 391 -7.09 15.05 -20.81
N LYS A 392 -6.46 15.99 -20.08
CA LYS A 392 -6.95 16.51 -18.79
C LYS A 392 -8.23 17.37 -18.93
N SER A 393 -8.49 17.89 -20.13
CA SER A 393 -9.59 18.81 -20.43
C SER A 393 -10.86 18.13 -20.94
N LYS A 394 -10.91 16.78 -21.00
CA LYS A 394 -12.02 16.00 -21.57
C LYS A 394 -12.35 16.37 -23.03
N ARG A 395 -11.40 16.97 -23.76
CA ARG A 395 -11.55 17.26 -25.20
C ARG A 395 -10.87 16.15 -25.97
N VAL A 396 -11.65 15.43 -26.77
CA VAL A 396 -11.14 14.40 -27.67
C VAL A 396 -10.43 15.08 -28.84
N VAL A 397 -9.20 14.65 -29.11
CA VAL A 397 -8.41 15.06 -30.26
C VAL A 397 -7.97 13.80 -31.00
N ALA A 398 -8.13 13.78 -32.32
CA ALA A 398 -7.55 12.74 -33.16
C ALA A 398 -6.13 13.16 -33.56
N LEU A 399 -5.17 12.24 -33.41
CA LEU A 399 -3.80 12.39 -33.85
C LEU A 399 -3.51 11.34 -34.92
N PRO A 400 -2.60 11.61 -35.88
CA PRO A 400 -2.13 10.57 -36.79
C PRO A 400 -1.49 9.43 -35.97
N LEU A 401 -1.62 8.20 -36.46
CA LEU A 401 -0.98 7.00 -35.93
C LEU A 401 0.23 6.67 -36.81
N PRO A 402 1.47 7.01 -36.39
CA PRO A 402 2.67 6.67 -37.13
C PRO A 402 2.80 5.15 -37.27
N GLN A 403 3.35 4.68 -38.38
CA GLN A 403 3.46 3.26 -38.70
C GLN A 403 4.15 2.46 -37.58
N ASP A 404 5.28 2.96 -37.07
CA ASP A 404 6.04 2.28 -36.01
C ASP A 404 5.24 2.12 -34.70
N VAL A 405 4.38 3.09 -34.39
CA VAL A 405 3.43 3.05 -33.26
C VAL A 405 2.30 2.07 -33.54
N GLY A 406 1.74 2.10 -34.76
CA GLY A 406 0.67 1.20 -35.21
C GLY A 406 1.09 -0.26 -35.14
N ASP A 407 2.25 -0.59 -35.70
CA ASP A 407 2.82 -1.94 -35.70
C ASP A 407 3.05 -2.44 -34.27
N ALA A 408 3.58 -1.58 -33.39
CA ALA A 408 3.80 -1.93 -31.99
C ALA A 408 2.49 -2.20 -31.24
N LEU A 409 1.47 -1.39 -31.50
CA LEU A 409 0.15 -1.57 -30.92
C LEU A 409 -0.51 -2.85 -31.42
N SER A 410 -0.52 -3.09 -32.73
CA SER A 410 -1.09 -4.30 -33.33
C SER A 410 -0.41 -5.55 -32.78
N THR A 411 0.92 -5.57 -32.81
CA THR A 411 1.72 -6.70 -32.29
C THR A 411 1.37 -6.99 -30.84
N TYR A 412 1.29 -5.96 -29.99
CA TYR A 412 0.92 -6.14 -28.59
C TYR A 412 -0.53 -6.63 -28.44
N ILE A 413 -1.49 -6.00 -29.12
CA ILE A 413 -2.92 -6.30 -28.99
C ILE A 413 -3.22 -7.73 -29.44
N GLU A 414 -2.62 -8.18 -30.54
CA GLU A 414 -2.88 -9.49 -31.15
C GLU A 414 -2.12 -10.62 -30.46
N HIS A 415 -0.85 -10.40 -30.08
CA HIS A 415 0.04 -11.49 -29.69
C HIS A 415 0.37 -11.53 -28.19
N ALA A 416 0.14 -10.46 -27.44
CA ALA A 416 0.66 -10.32 -26.07
C ALA A 416 -0.33 -9.76 -25.04
N ARG A 417 -1.42 -9.12 -25.48
CA ARG A 417 -2.42 -8.55 -24.60
C ARG A 417 -3.22 -9.69 -23.96
N PRO A 418 -3.21 -9.83 -22.61
CA PRO A 418 -4.02 -10.85 -21.95
C PRO A 418 -5.51 -10.72 -22.32
N ALA A 419 -6.16 -11.86 -22.56
CA ALA A 419 -7.59 -11.93 -22.80
C ALA A 419 -8.35 -11.60 -21.52
N VAL A 420 -8.84 -10.37 -21.43
CA VAL A 420 -9.60 -9.86 -20.28
C VAL A 420 -10.79 -9.06 -20.79
N ASP A 421 -11.91 -9.15 -20.07
CA ASP A 421 -13.10 -8.33 -20.32
C ASP A 421 -12.86 -6.89 -19.86
N ALA A 422 -12.06 -6.18 -20.65
CA ALA A 422 -11.78 -4.77 -20.48
C ALA A 422 -11.49 -4.14 -21.84
N ASP A 423 -12.04 -2.95 -22.06
CA ASP A 423 -11.88 -2.18 -23.30
C ASP A 423 -10.56 -1.36 -23.33
N LYS A 424 -9.75 -1.38 -22.26
CA LYS A 424 -8.47 -0.66 -22.25
C LYS A 424 -7.42 -1.39 -23.09
N VAL A 425 -6.61 -0.64 -23.87
CA VAL A 425 -5.49 -1.21 -24.63
C VAL A 425 -4.49 -1.89 -23.70
N PHE A 426 -3.97 -1.16 -22.69
CA PHE A 426 -2.87 -1.64 -21.86
C PHE A 426 -3.30 -2.34 -20.58
N ILE A 427 -2.87 -3.60 -20.46
CA ILE A 427 -3.13 -4.50 -19.32
C ILE A 427 -1.82 -4.79 -18.58
N ARG A 428 -1.91 -5.10 -17.29
CA ARG A 428 -0.77 -5.59 -16.50
C ARG A 428 -0.24 -6.89 -17.12
N ALA A 429 1.08 -6.98 -17.29
CA ALA A 429 1.75 -8.18 -17.80
C ALA A 429 1.97 -9.26 -16.71
N ILE A 430 1.53 -9.01 -15.48
CA ILE A 430 1.58 -9.98 -14.36
C ILE A 430 0.19 -10.00 -13.72
N ALA A 431 -0.23 -11.18 -13.28
CA ALA A 431 -1.44 -11.39 -12.53
C ALA A 431 -1.55 -10.44 -11.30
N PRO A 432 -2.73 -9.84 -11.04
CA PRO A 432 -3.95 -10.03 -11.80
C PRO A 432 -3.89 -9.22 -13.10
N PHE A 433 -4.26 -9.87 -14.21
CA PHE A 433 -4.33 -9.25 -15.53
C PHE A 433 -5.47 -8.23 -15.54
N GLN A 434 -5.15 -7.02 -15.13
CA GLN A 434 -6.10 -5.92 -15.01
C GLN A 434 -5.59 -4.71 -15.76
N PRO A 435 -6.48 -3.83 -16.23
CA PRO A 435 -6.07 -2.58 -16.81
C PRO A 435 -5.21 -1.76 -15.84
N PHE A 436 -4.37 -0.88 -16.37
CA PHE A 436 -3.68 0.09 -15.51
C PHE A 436 -4.69 0.96 -14.77
N SER A 437 -4.47 1.11 -13.46
CA SER A 437 -5.34 1.89 -12.57
C SER A 437 -5.18 3.38 -12.82
N ASP A 438 -3.96 3.82 -13.10
CA ASP A 438 -3.60 5.24 -13.20
C ASP A 438 -2.27 5.45 -13.94
N ALA A 439 -1.94 6.72 -14.16
CA ALA A 439 -0.75 7.17 -14.88
C ALA A 439 0.60 6.77 -14.22
N SER A 440 0.62 6.41 -12.93
CA SER A 440 1.85 6.03 -12.24
C SER A 440 2.42 4.70 -12.72
N ALA A 441 1.56 3.80 -13.20
CA ALA A 441 1.98 2.53 -13.81
C ALA A 441 2.81 2.79 -15.07
N ILE A 442 2.37 3.72 -15.92
CA ILE A 442 3.12 4.15 -17.11
C ILE A 442 4.44 4.81 -16.71
N GLY A 443 4.44 5.64 -15.68
CA GLY A 443 5.67 6.22 -15.13
C GLY A 443 6.66 5.17 -14.62
N SER A 444 6.16 4.02 -14.13
CA SER A 444 6.99 2.89 -13.73
C SER A 444 7.59 2.16 -14.92
N VAL A 445 6.81 1.92 -15.98
CA VAL A 445 7.32 1.37 -17.25
C VAL A 445 8.49 2.20 -17.78
N VAL A 446 8.32 3.53 -17.86
CA VAL A 446 9.37 4.45 -18.34
C VAL A 446 10.62 4.38 -17.47
N ARG A 447 10.45 4.38 -16.14
CA ARG A 447 11.58 4.28 -15.20
C ARG A 447 12.34 2.96 -15.36
N ASP A 448 11.62 1.86 -15.52
CA ASP A 448 12.22 0.55 -15.64
C ASP A 448 12.94 0.42 -16.99
N ALA A 449 12.39 0.98 -18.07
CA ALA A 449 13.04 1.06 -19.39
C ALA A 449 14.31 1.92 -19.38
N LEU A 450 14.29 3.11 -18.77
CA LEU A 450 15.48 3.95 -18.58
C LEU A 450 16.60 3.21 -17.84
N LYS A 451 16.22 2.42 -16.82
CA LYS A 451 17.18 1.60 -16.08
C LYS A 451 17.78 0.49 -16.95
N ARG A 452 16.97 -0.21 -17.76
CA ARG A 452 17.44 -1.25 -18.69
C ARG A 452 18.38 -0.69 -19.74
N ALA A 453 18.06 0.48 -20.29
CA ALA A 453 18.86 1.15 -21.32
C ALA A 453 20.17 1.77 -20.79
N GLY A 454 20.44 1.70 -19.48
CA GLY A 454 21.65 2.28 -18.90
C GLY A 454 21.69 3.81 -18.91
N VAL A 455 20.56 4.48 -19.15
CA VAL A 455 20.45 5.95 -19.13
C VAL A 455 20.52 6.42 -17.67
N ARG A 456 21.74 6.66 -17.19
CA ARG A 456 22.02 7.00 -15.79
C ARG A 456 21.72 8.46 -15.52
N ASN A 457 20.54 8.72 -14.93
CA ASN A 457 20.32 9.96 -14.19
C ASN A 457 19.15 9.81 -13.21
N ALA A 458 19.45 9.81 -11.91
CA ALA A 458 18.50 9.46 -10.84
C ALA A 458 17.27 10.40 -10.75
N HIS A 459 17.36 11.60 -11.35
CA HIS A 459 16.36 12.67 -11.31
C HIS A 459 15.39 12.69 -12.52
N LEU A 460 15.64 11.88 -13.56
CA LEU A 460 14.86 11.82 -14.80
C LEU A 460 13.74 10.78 -14.71
N ARG A 461 12.78 10.96 -13.81
CA ARG A 461 11.73 9.97 -13.55
C ARG A 461 10.38 10.34 -14.17
N GLY A 462 9.79 9.38 -14.87
CA GLY A 462 8.39 9.37 -15.27
C GLY A 462 8.11 9.80 -16.71
N ALA A 463 6.90 9.52 -17.17
CA ALA A 463 6.48 9.69 -18.56
C ALA A 463 6.57 11.13 -19.11
N HIS A 464 6.58 12.14 -18.22
CA HIS A 464 6.80 13.53 -18.64
C HIS A 464 8.18 13.76 -19.26
N LEU A 465 9.18 12.93 -18.93
CA LEU A 465 10.51 13.01 -19.53
C LEU A 465 10.47 12.82 -21.04
N LEU A 466 9.84 11.75 -21.53
CA LEU A 466 9.76 11.45 -22.97
C LEU A 466 8.97 12.52 -23.70
N ARG A 467 7.88 13.01 -23.09
CA ARG A 467 7.11 14.12 -23.63
C ARG A 467 7.91 15.42 -23.73
N HIS A 468 8.71 15.75 -22.72
CA HIS A 468 9.61 16.91 -22.78
C HIS A 468 10.71 16.70 -23.82
N SER A 469 11.20 15.48 -23.98
CA SER A 469 12.21 15.14 -24.99
C SER A 469 11.67 15.32 -26.41
N ALA A 470 10.45 14.85 -26.67
CA ALA A 470 9.76 15.09 -27.95
C ALA A 470 9.56 16.59 -28.23
N ALA A 471 9.16 17.36 -27.21
CA ALA A 471 9.00 18.81 -27.31
C ALA A 471 10.32 19.52 -27.65
N THR A 472 11.38 19.19 -26.91
CA THR A 472 12.72 19.76 -27.15
C THR A 472 13.26 19.35 -28.51
N HIS A 473 13.04 18.12 -28.95
CA HIS A 473 13.46 17.65 -30.27
C HIS A 473 12.78 18.46 -31.38
N MET A 474 11.45 18.63 -31.32
CA MET A 474 10.71 19.44 -32.29
C MET A 474 11.24 20.87 -32.39
N LEU A 475 11.52 21.52 -31.25
CA LEU A 475 12.11 22.87 -31.24
C LEU A 475 13.50 22.90 -31.89
N ARG A 476 14.37 21.96 -31.53
CA ARG A 476 15.72 21.86 -32.10
C ARG A 476 15.72 21.53 -33.59
N SER A 477 14.66 20.90 -34.08
CA SER A 477 14.40 20.67 -35.51
C SER A 477 13.76 21.87 -36.23
N GLY A 478 13.59 23.01 -35.56
CA GLY A 478 13.11 24.26 -36.13
C GLY A 478 11.59 24.49 -36.02
N ALA A 479 10.85 23.66 -35.27
CA ALA A 479 9.43 23.91 -35.05
C ALA A 479 9.21 25.14 -34.16
N THR A 480 8.15 25.90 -34.43
CA THR A 480 7.78 27.05 -33.57
C THR A 480 7.18 26.60 -32.24
N LEU A 481 7.19 27.47 -31.23
CA LEU A 481 6.53 27.19 -29.95
C LEU A 481 5.02 26.98 -30.11
N GLU A 482 4.38 27.66 -31.07
CA GLU A 482 2.98 27.48 -31.41
C GLU A 482 2.73 26.07 -31.94
N ALA A 483 3.56 25.60 -32.88
CA ALA A 483 3.47 24.25 -33.43
C ALA A 483 3.68 23.19 -32.35
N VAL A 484 4.70 23.35 -31.51
CA VAL A 484 4.95 22.45 -30.38
C VAL A 484 3.78 22.47 -29.39
N GLY A 485 3.22 23.65 -29.09
CA GLY A 485 2.04 23.79 -28.25
C GLY A 485 0.82 23.04 -28.81
N ALA A 486 0.61 23.10 -30.12
CA ALA A 486 -0.47 22.40 -30.82
C ALA A 486 -0.29 20.87 -30.74
N VAL A 487 0.88 20.34 -31.11
CA VAL A 487 1.19 18.89 -31.05
C VAL A 487 1.06 18.37 -29.62
N LEU A 488 1.59 19.12 -28.65
CA LEU A 488 1.49 18.77 -27.24
C LEU A 488 0.07 18.96 -26.68
N ARG A 489 -0.84 19.62 -27.39
CA ARG A 489 -2.19 19.94 -26.91
C ARG A 489 -2.13 20.76 -25.62
N HIS A 490 -1.39 21.86 -25.67
CA HIS A 490 -1.36 22.88 -24.63
C HIS A 490 -2.50 23.87 -24.84
N ARG A 491 -3.21 24.20 -23.75
CA ARG A 491 -4.32 25.16 -23.81
C ARG A 491 -3.83 26.61 -23.81
N SER A 492 -2.67 26.87 -23.23
CA SER A 492 -2.15 28.22 -23.09
C SER A 492 -0.68 28.27 -23.52
N PRO A 493 -0.27 29.30 -24.28
CA PRO A 493 1.11 29.50 -24.71
C PRO A 493 2.10 29.52 -23.53
N GLU A 494 1.66 30.00 -22.37
CA GLU A 494 2.46 30.02 -21.13
C GLU A 494 2.90 28.63 -20.68
N THR A 495 2.14 27.59 -21.04
CA THR A 495 2.53 26.19 -20.74
C THR A 495 3.67 25.74 -21.64
N THR A 496 3.72 26.22 -22.88
CA THR A 496 4.79 25.94 -23.85
C THR A 496 6.04 26.79 -23.59
N ALA A 497 5.88 27.99 -23.05
CA ALA A 497 6.98 28.91 -22.75
C ALA A 497 8.09 28.32 -21.84
N ILE A 498 7.81 27.22 -21.13
CA ILE A 498 8.82 26.48 -20.38
C ILE A 498 9.96 25.95 -21.28
N TYR A 499 9.67 25.67 -22.56
CA TYR A 499 10.66 25.15 -23.50
C TYR A 499 11.52 26.21 -24.18
N ALA A 500 11.09 27.49 -24.16
CA ALA A 500 11.93 28.59 -24.65
C ALA A 500 13.28 28.66 -23.91
N LYS A 501 13.36 28.12 -22.69
CA LYS A 501 14.57 28.13 -21.85
C LYS A 501 15.61 27.08 -22.19
N VAL A 502 15.24 26.06 -22.97
CA VAL A 502 16.14 24.93 -23.28
C VAL A 502 16.73 24.99 -24.68
N ASP A 503 16.30 25.96 -25.49
CA ASP A 503 16.82 26.20 -26.82
C ASP A 503 17.85 27.33 -26.81
N THR A 504 19.08 26.99 -26.45
CA THR A 504 20.20 27.95 -26.41
C THR A 504 20.51 28.53 -27.78
N SER A 505 20.24 27.79 -28.85
CA SER A 505 20.50 28.23 -30.22
C SER A 505 19.53 29.33 -30.64
N MET A 506 18.22 29.16 -30.40
CA MET A 506 17.24 30.22 -30.62
C MET A 506 17.47 31.41 -29.68
N LEU A 507 17.81 31.16 -28.41
CA LEU A 507 18.12 32.24 -27.48
C LEU A 507 19.31 33.07 -27.95
N ALA A 508 20.37 32.44 -28.46
CA ALA A 508 21.55 33.15 -28.95
C ALA A 508 21.25 34.15 -30.09
N GLN A 509 20.22 33.90 -30.91
CA GLN A 509 19.82 34.82 -31.99
C GLN A 509 19.21 36.13 -31.48
N VAL A 510 18.69 36.14 -30.26
CA VAL A 510 18.02 37.31 -29.65
C VAL A 510 18.81 37.90 -28.48
N VAL A 511 19.96 37.30 -28.13
CA VAL A 511 20.87 37.84 -27.11
C VAL A 511 21.44 39.16 -27.61
N GLN A 512 21.20 40.23 -26.86
CA GLN A 512 21.83 41.52 -27.10
C GLN A 512 23.32 41.47 -26.68
N PRO A 513 24.21 42.20 -27.37
CA PRO A 513 25.59 42.35 -26.93
C PRO A 513 25.66 42.80 -25.47
N TRP A 514 26.54 42.16 -24.69
CA TRP A 514 26.77 42.59 -23.31
C TRP A 514 27.33 44.02 -23.32
N ILE A 515 26.59 44.98 -22.76
CA ILE A 515 26.89 46.42 -22.80
C ILE A 515 28.12 46.85 -21.97
N GLY A 516 28.87 45.90 -21.41
CA GLY A 516 30.08 46.18 -20.64
C GLY A 516 29.78 46.62 -19.22
N GLY A 517 30.35 45.90 -18.27
CA GLY A 517 30.44 46.23 -16.85
C GLY A 517 31.71 45.57 -16.32
N ALA A 518 32.30 46.13 -15.26
CA ALA A 518 33.56 45.64 -14.70
C ALA A 518 33.50 44.11 -14.54
N THR A 519 34.53 43.43 -15.03
CA THR A 519 34.71 41.98 -14.81
C THR A 519 34.61 41.71 -13.31
N CYS A 520 33.78 40.75 -12.91
CA CYS A 520 33.86 40.21 -11.55
C CYS A 520 35.29 39.71 -11.34
N ARG A 521 36.08 40.45 -10.57
CA ARG A 521 37.38 40.01 -10.06
C ARG A 521 37.18 39.02 -8.92
#